data_AF-A0A6I4HJ36-F1
#
_entry.id   AF-A0A6I4HJ36-F1
#
_cell.length_a   1.000
_cell.length_b   1.000
_cell.length_c   1.000
_cell.angle_alpha   90.00
_cell.angle_beta   90.00
_cell.angle_gamma   90.00
#
_symmetry.space_group_name_H-M   'P 1'
#
loop_
_entity.id
_entity.type
_entity.pdbx_description
1 polymer ?
#
loop_
_entity_poly.entity_id
_entity_poly.type
_entity_poly.pdbx_seq_one_letter_code
_entity_poly.pdbx_strand_id
1 'polypeptide(L)'
;MVQVSLMANNASKNNTVDINIGQTKNIVVDPKVIAKIDINPEKIASITRDGNSAVIHLKDGTEIVLENFFISENPQILLNEGQTYWAANLAEDATGQTTVNYLELKEIPKYIDASSSVPIWSWVVSALAGAGTVALLSQQDAKDKIPPEPGKLSFQNLLDSGELTQDQITNDNKFNLKLSGQEKGSSVTYLISTDEGKTWQETTLNQKDLADGIYL
;
A
#
# COMPACT_ATOMS: atom_id res chain seq x y z
N MET A 1 14.52 33.02 -2.01
CA MET A 1 15.03 31.99 -2.92
C MET A 1 14.34 30.70 -2.53
N VAL A 2 13.80 29.98 -3.50
CA VAL A 2 13.17 28.66 -3.32
C VAL A 2 14.05 27.64 -4.02
N GLN A 3 14.26 26.49 -3.40
CA GLN A 3 15.00 25.38 -4.00
C GLN A 3 14.04 24.25 -4.36
N VAL A 4 14.16 23.71 -5.56
CA VAL A 4 13.43 22.52 -6.01
C VAL A 4 14.41 21.40 -6.25
N SER A 5 14.12 20.21 -5.73
CA SER A 5 14.89 18.99 -5.95
C SER A 5 13.99 17.91 -6.52
N LEU A 6 14.43 17.23 -7.58
CA LEU A 6 13.78 16.03 -8.08
C LEU A 6 14.39 14.81 -7.40
N MET A 7 13.58 14.04 -6.68
CA MET A 7 14.02 12.84 -5.97
C MET A 7 13.57 11.59 -6.72
N ALA A 8 14.52 10.83 -7.27
CA ALA A 8 14.28 9.49 -7.80
C ALA A 8 14.49 8.43 -6.71
N ASN A 9 13.74 7.31 -6.80
CA ASN A 9 13.76 6.20 -5.84
C ASN A 9 15.17 5.83 -5.34
N ASN A 10 15.35 5.81 -4.01
CA ASN A 10 16.51 5.33 -3.23
C ASN A 10 17.94 5.71 -3.71
N ALA A 11 18.08 6.54 -4.74
CA ALA A 11 19.34 7.04 -5.25
C ALA A 11 19.15 8.51 -5.65
N SER A 12 19.50 9.39 -4.72
CA SER A 12 19.60 10.83 -4.90
C SER A 12 20.51 11.16 -6.09
N LYS A 13 19.93 11.39 -7.26
CA LYS A 13 20.44 12.40 -8.19
C LYS A 13 19.63 13.67 -7.92
N ASN A 14 19.96 14.36 -6.84
CA ASN A 14 19.32 15.65 -6.52
C ASN A 14 19.78 16.68 -7.54
N ASN A 15 19.05 16.82 -8.64
CA ASN A 15 19.15 18.02 -9.46
C ASN A 15 18.41 19.13 -8.71
N THR A 16 19.17 19.96 -8.01
CA THR A 16 18.67 21.15 -7.31
C THR A 16 18.56 22.31 -8.29
N VAL A 17 17.41 22.98 -8.29
CA VAL A 17 17.17 24.19 -9.08
C VAL A 17 16.84 25.33 -8.12
N ASP A 18 17.69 26.35 -8.12
CA ASP A 18 17.45 27.60 -7.38
C ASP A 18 16.52 28.52 -8.18
N ILE A 19 15.52 29.07 -7.50
CA ILE A 19 14.52 29.99 -8.06
C ILE A 19 14.53 31.27 -7.23
N ASN A 20 14.80 32.41 -7.88
CA ASN A 20 14.76 33.71 -7.22
C ASN A 20 13.33 34.27 -7.20
N ILE A 21 13.11 35.23 -6.31
CA ILE A 21 11.81 35.86 -6.09
C ILE A 21 11.33 36.52 -7.39
N GLY A 22 10.05 36.32 -7.73
CA GLY A 22 9.42 36.90 -8.91
C GLY A 22 9.84 36.27 -10.24
N GLN A 23 10.51 35.11 -10.20
CA GLN A 23 10.87 34.36 -11.40
C GLN A 23 9.88 33.22 -11.66
N THR A 24 9.67 32.92 -12.94
CA THR A 24 9.06 31.67 -13.37
C THR A 24 10.16 30.68 -13.73
N LYS A 25 10.05 29.44 -13.23
CA LYS A 25 10.99 28.36 -13.58
C LYS A 25 10.26 27.08 -13.98
N ASN A 26 10.65 26.57 -15.14
CA ASN A 26 10.18 25.29 -15.68
C ASN A 26 11.12 24.15 -15.24
N ILE A 27 10.52 23.08 -14.74
CA ILE A 27 11.20 21.90 -14.24
C ILE A 27 10.49 20.68 -14.84
N VAL A 28 11.20 19.94 -15.68
CA VAL A 28 10.70 18.69 -16.25
C VAL A 28 10.64 17.63 -15.16
N VAL A 29 9.46 17.09 -14.89
CA VAL A 29 9.26 16.00 -13.94
C VAL A 29 9.26 14.68 -14.72
N ASP A 30 10.26 13.85 -14.46
CA ASP A 30 10.31 12.49 -15.00
C ASP A 30 9.23 11.60 -14.34
N PRO A 31 8.66 10.61 -15.05
CA PRO A 31 7.84 9.60 -14.42
C PRO A 31 8.62 8.92 -13.28
N LYS A 32 7.95 8.67 -12.15
CA LYS A 32 8.54 8.02 -10.97
C LYS A 32 9.57 8.88 -10.20
N VAL A 33 9.49 10.21 -10.27
CA VAL A 33 10.21 11.12 -9.36
C VAL A 33 9.26 11.98 -8.55
N ILE A 34 9.77 12.46 -7.42
CA ILE A 34 9.01 13.31 -6.48
C ILE A 34 9.60 14.70 -6.53
N ALA A 35 8.74 15.69 -6.75
CA ALA A 35 9.12 17.09 -6.73
C ALA A 35 9.19 17.56 -5.28
N LYS A 36 10.39 17.58 -4.69
CA LYS A 36 10.63 18.18 -3.38
C LYS A 36 10.89 19.68 -3.53
N ILE A 37 10.21 20.50 -2.74
CA ILE A 37 10.31 21.96 -2.80
C ILE A 37 10.50 22.49 -1.39
N ASP A 38 11.60 23.21 -1.19
CA ASP A 38 11.97 23.81 0.10
C ASP A 38 11.13 25.08 0.34
N ILE A 39 9.83 24.89 0.59
CA ILE A 39 8.86 25.95 0.86
C ILE A 39 7.80 25.52 1.89
N ASN A 40 7.37 26.50 2.70
CA ASN A 40 6.21 26.36 3.59
C ASN A 40 4.89 26.58 2.81
N PRO A 41 3.86 25.74 2.99
CA PRO A 41 2.54 25.92 2.36
C PRO A 41 1.95 27.33 2.50
N GLU A 42 2.21 28.04 3.60
CA GLU A 42 1.71 29.40 3.83
C GLU A 42 2.23 30.42 2.81
N LYS A 43 3.35 30.13 2.13
CA LYS A 43 3.92 31.00 1.08
C LYS A 43 3.33 30.71 -0.30
N ILE A 44 2.57 29.62 -0.43
CA ILE A 44 1.89 29.25 -1.67
C ILE A 44 0.54 29.96 -1.73
N ALA A 45 0.27 30.62 -2.86
CA ALA A 45 -1.02 31.24 -3.14
C ALA A 45 -2.00 30.21 -3.72
N SER A 46 -1.56 29.41 -4.71
CA SER A 46 -2.35 28.35 -5.31
C SER A 46 -1.48 27.33 -6.03
N ILE A 47 -2.05 26.16 -6.32
CA ILE A 47 -1.51 25.21 -7.28
C ILE A 47 -2.59 24.94 -8.31
N THR A 48 -2.25 25.11 -9.59
CA THR A 48 -3.19 25.00 -10.71
C THR A 48 -2.67 23.99 -11.73
N ARG A 49 -3.59 23.39 -12.49
CA ARG A 49 -3.25 22.54 -13.62
C ARG A 49 -3.25 23.34 -14.91
N ASP A 50 -2.16 23.24 -15.66
CA ASP A 50 -2.06 23.74 -17.04
C ASP A 50 -1.64 22.59 -17.96
N GLY A 51 -2.64 22.01 -18.65
CA GLY A 51 -2.47 20.79 -19.44
C GLY A 51 -1.94 19.61 -18.61
N ASN A 52 -0.70 19.20 -18.90
CA ASN A 52 0.00 18.12 -18.21
C ASN A 52 0.91 18.61 -17.07
N SER A 53 0.98 19.92 -16.85
CA SER A 53 1.87 20.55 -15.88
C SER A 53 1.11 20.99 -14.64
N ALA A 54 1.77 20.93 -13.48
CA ALA A 54 1.33 21.61 -12.27
C ALA A 54 2.07 22.95 -12.12
N VAL A 55 1.31 24.03 -11.95
CA VAL A 55 1.84 25.39 -11.80
C VAL A 55 1.59 25.85 -10.38
N ILE A 56 2.67 26.08 -9.64
CA ILE A 56 2.66 26.54 -8.25
C ILE A 56 2.88 28.05 -8.26
N HIS A 57 1.88 28.78 -7.78
CA HIS A 57 1.89 30.23 -7.67
C HIS A 57 2.24 30.63 -6.24
N LEU A 58 3.33 31.37 -6.06
CA LEU A 58 3.73 31.86 -4.74
C LEU A 58 3.19 33.27 -4.48
N LYS A 59 3.01 33.60 -3.20
CA LYS A 59 2.50 34.93 -2.78
C LYS A 59 3.45 36.07 -3.13
N ASP A 60 4.72 35.77 -3.36
CA ASP A 60 5.75 36.75 -3.75
C ASP A 60 5.87 36.93 -5.27
N GLY A 61 4.96 36.32 -6.05
CA GLY A 61 4.94 36.39 -7.52
C GLY A 61 5.89 35.42 -8.22
N THR A 62 6.60 34.58 -7.49
CA THR A 62 7.40 33.49 -8.06
C THR A 62 6.48 32.38 -8.56
N GLU A 63 6.81 31.77 -9.70
CA GLU A 63 6.08 30.64 -10.27
C GLU A 63 7.00 29.43 -10.49
N ILE A 64 6.51 28.25 -10.13
CA ILE A 64 7.20 26.99 -10.36
C ILE A 64 6.32 26.12 -11.25
N VAL A 65 6.81 25.82 -12.45
CA VAL A 65 6.12 24.97 -13.42
C VAL A 65 6.75 23.58 -13.39
N LEU A 66 6.01 22.62 -12.85
CA LEU A 66 6.34 21.20 -12.88
C LEU A 66 5.78 20.60 -14.16
N GLU A 67 6.60 20.52 -15.21
CA GLU A 67 6.20 19.99 -16.51
C GLU A 67 6.03 18.47 -16.46
N ASN A 68 5.05 17.95 -17.20
CA ASN A 68 4.69 16.52 -17.26
C ASN A 68 4.24 15.90 -15.93
N PHE A 69 3.99 16.72 -14.90
CA PHE A 69 3.56 16.26 -13.59
C PHE A 69 2.37 15.30 -13.68
N PHE A 70 1.32 15.64 -14.41
CA PHE A 70 0.11 14.82 -14.51
C PHE A 70 0.22 13.61 -15.46
N ILE A 71 1.39 13.37 -16.07
CA ILE A 71 1.66 12.19 -16.90
C ILE A 71 2.26 11.05 -16.07
N SER A 72 2.80 11.35 -14.89
CA SER A 72 3.33 10.34 -13.96
C SER A 72 2.20 9.50 -13.36
N GLU A 73 2.44 8.21 -13.12
CA GLU A 73 1.44 7.26 -12.60
C GLU A 73 0.93 7.64 -11.19
N ASN A 74 1.79 8.26 -10.38
CA ASN A 74 1.45 8.74 -9.03
C ASN A 74 2.25 10.02 -8.73
N PRO A 75 1.83 11.18 -9.27
CA PRO A 75 2.60 12.40 -9.17
C PRO A 75 2.52 13.00 -7.78
N GLN A 76 3.67 13.29 -7.20
CA GLN A 76 3.77 13.71 -5.81
C GLN A 76 4.67 14.94 -5.70
N ILE A 77 4.16 15.95 -5.02
CA ILE A 77 4.92 17.11 -4.57
C ILE A 77 5.22 16.87 -3.10
N LEU A 78 6.42 17.18 -2.63
CA LEU A 78 6.78 17.19 -1.22
C LEU A 78 7.25 18.60 -0.88
N LEU A 79 6.68 19.21 0.15
CA LEU A 79 7.04 20.54 0.61
C LEU A 79 7.81 20.42 1.92
N ASN A 80 8.78 21.31 2.16
CA ASN A 80 9.49 21.33 3.44
C ASN A 80 10.05 22.70 3.81
N GLU A 81 10.13 22.96 5.11
CA GLU A 81 10.83 24.10 5.68
C GLU A 81 11.62 23.61 6.89
N GLY A 82 12.95 23.55 6.74
CA GLY A 82 13.82 22.91 7.72
C GLY A 82 13.52 21.40 7.87
N GLN A 83 13.07 20.99 9.05
CA GLN A 83 12.75 19.60 9.38
C GLN A 83 11.26 19.26 9.25
N THR A 84 10.42 20.25 8.96
CA THR A 84 8.98 20.04 8.80
C THR A 84 8.67 19.76 7.34
N TYR A 85 7.81 18.76 7.11
CA TYR A 85 7.42 18.32 5.78
C TYR A 85 5.90 18.35 5.64
N TRP A 86 5.42 18.72 4.46
CA TRP A 86 4.00 18.65 4.09
C TRP A 86 3.86 18.08 2.71
N ALA A 87 2.70 17.50 2.43
CA ALA A 87 2.16 17.24 1.10
C ALA A 87 1.02 18.09 0.61
N ALA A 88 1.21 18.67 -0.57
CA ALA A 88 0.18 19.03 -1.51
C ALA A 88 -0.48 17.76 -2.09
N ASN A 89 -1.66 17.44 -1.58
CA ASN A 89 -2.61 16.53 -2.22
C ASN A 89 -3.45 17.32 -3.22
N LEU A 90 -3.25 17.06 -4.51
CA LEU A 90 -4.01 17.69 -5.59
C LEU A 90 -5.22 16.83 -5.92
N ALA A 91 -6.41 17.41 -5.88
CA ALA A 91 -7.66 16.77 -6.30
C ALA A 91 -8.37 17.66 -7.32
N GLU A 92 -9.24 17.06 -8.12
CA GLU A 92 -10.14 17.79 -9.01
C GLU A 92 -11.52 17.84 -8.35
N ASP A 93 -12.09 19.04 -8.23
CA ASP A 93 -13.45 19.18 -7.69
C ASP A 93 -14.52 18.84 -8.74
N ALA A 94 -15.79 18.92 -8.36
CA ALA A 94 -16.92 18.62 -9.24
C ALA A 94 -17.02 19.55 -10.47
N THR A 95 -16.27 20.66 -10.48
CA THR A 95 -16.24 21.64 -11.59
C THR A 95 -15.02 21.50 -12.48
N GLY A 96 -14.13 20.54 -12.20
CA GLY A 96 -12.88 20.37 -12.93
C GLY A 96 -11.75 21.28 -12.42
N GLN A 97 -11.96 22.01 -11.31
CA GLN A 97 -10.95 22.89 -10.75
C GLN A 97 -9.99 22.10 -9.86
N THR A 98 -8.69 22.34 -10.03
CA THR A 98 -7.67 21.77 -9.14
C THR A 98 -7.78 22.41 -7.76
N THR A 99 -7.98 21.56 -6.76
CA THR A 99 -7.91 21.90 -5.34
C THR A 99 -6.64 21.30 -4.76
N VAL A 100 -6.07 21.97 -3.75
CA VAL A 100 -4.89 21.49 -3.04
C VAL A 100 -5.17 21.44 -1.54
N ASN A 101 -4.85 20.31 -0.93
CA ASN A 101 -4.85 20.16 0.53
C ASN A 101 -3.42 19.90 1.01
N TYR A 102 -3.01 20.61 2.07
CA TYR A 102 -1.66 20.46 2.64
C TYR A 102 -1.70 19.61 3.90
N LEU A 103 -0.98 18.49 3.90
CA LEU A 103 -0.97 17.53 4.98
C LEU A 103 0.42 17.45 5.60
N GLU A 104 0.54 17.89 6.85
CA GLU A 104 1.80 17.86 7.61
C GLU A 104 2.21 16.43 7.97
N LEU A 105 3.48 16.11 7.76
CA LEU A 105 4.09 14.81 8.03
C LEU A 105 4.78 14.83 9.41
N LYS A 106 4.22 14.08 10.37
CA LYS A 106 4.77 13.95 11.73
C LYS A 106 6.06 13.11 11.79
N GLU A 107 6.17 12.16 10.90
CA GLU A 107 7.39 11.40 10.61
C GLU A 107 7.59 11.47 9.10
N ILE A 108 8.82 11.36 8.60
CA ILE A 108 9.07 11.17 7.16
C ILE A 108 9.14 9.66 6.95
N PRO A 109 8.43 9.06 5.97
CA PRO A 109 8.48 7.62 5.83
C PRO A 109 9.90 7.30 5.37
N LYS A 110 10.52 6.28 5.96
CA LYS A 110 11.90 5.86 5.62
C LYS A 110 12.06 5.52 4.13
N TYR A 111 10.96 5.35 3.41
CA TYR A 111 10.91 5.12 1.97
C TYR A 111 9.86 6.04 1.38
N ILE A 112 10.31 7.04 0.64
CA ILE A 112 9.49 7.84 -0.26
C ILE A 112 9.80 7.31 -1.65
N ASP A 113 8.89 6.53 -2.22
CA ASP A 113 9.09 5.83 -3.49
C ASP A 113 8.01 6.24 -4.49
N ALA A 114 8.40 6.93 -5.57
CA ALA A 114 7.47 7.37 -6.62
C ALA A 114 7.07 6.27 -7.62
N SER A 115 7.62 5.07 -7.49
CA SER A 115 7.09 3.85 -8.12
C SER A 115 6.03 3.16 -7.26
N SER A 116 5.79 3.61 -6.02
CA SER A 116 4.70 3.08 -5.21
C SER A 116 3.36 3.59 -5.71
N SER A 117 2.38 2.70 -5.83
CA SER A 117 0.98 3.06 -6.16
C SER A 117 0.27 3.81 -5.04
N VAL A 118 0.92 3.98 -3.87
CA VAL A 118 0.37 4.64 -2.69
C VAL A 118 1.01 6.03 -2.54
N PRO A 119 0.24 7.13 -2.52
CA PRO A 119 0.78 8.47 -2.30
C PRO A 119 1.21 8.70 -0.83
N ILE A 120 2.15 9.62 -0.60
CA ILE A 120 2.68 10.01 0.73
C ILE A 120 1.59 10.60 1.65
N TRP A 121 0.36 10.84 1.19
CA TRP A 121 -0.73 11.35 2.04
C TRP A 121 -1.55 10.26 2.72
N SER A 122 -1.36 8.99 2.35
CA SER A 122 -2.23 7.88 2.78
C SER A 122 -2.12 7.50 4.27
N TRP A 123 -1.08 7.98 4.97
CA TRP A 123 -0.74 7.60 6.34
C TRP A 123 -0.82 8.78 7.32
N VAL A 124 -1.25 9.96 6.86
CA VAL A 124 -1.35 11.17 7.67
C VAL A 124 -2.74 11.31 8.27
N VAL A 125 -2.89 10.95 9.55
CA VAL A 125 -4.11 11.25 10.33
C VAL A 125 -4.02 12.68 10.85
N SER A 126 -4.45 13.64 10.04
CA SER A 126 -4.62 15.04 10.46
C SER A 126 -6.12 15.35 10.55
N ALA A 127 -6.61 15.51 11.78
CA ALA A 127 -7.99 15.91 12.05
C ALA A 127 -8.21 17.37 11.61
N LEU A 128 -8.60 17.61 10.36
CA LEU A 128 -9.12 18.89 9.91
C LEU A 128 -10.60 18.75 9.57
N ALA A 129 -11.43 19.14 10.53
CA ALA A 129 -12.86 19.39 10.34
C ALA A 129 -13.03 20.79 9.75
N GLY A 130 -13.66 20.92 8.57
CA GLY A 130 -14.01 22.22 7.99
C GLY A 130 -14.57 22.15 6.57
N ALA A 131 -15.90 22.06 6.47
CA ALA A 131 -16.77 22.37 5.32
C ALA A 131 -16.21 22.18 3.89
N GLY A 132 -16.44 21.00 3.33
CA GLY A 132 -16.23 20.67 1.92
C GLY A 132 -15.84 19.22 1.80
N THR A 133 -16.72 18.38 1.26
CA THR A 133 -16.56 16.93 1.26
C THR A 133 -15.31 16.47 0.50
N VAL A 134 -14.24 16.17 1.24
CA VAL A 134 -13.34 15.07 0.92
C VAL A 134 -13.19 14.23 2.19
N ALA A 135 -14.08 13.23 2.33
CA ALA A 135 -13.74 12.09 3.16
C ALA A 135 -12.45 11.51 2.57
N LEU A 136 -11.33 11.64 3.27
CA LEU A 136 -10.14 10.83 3.00
C LEU A 136 -10.56 9.37 3.28
N LEU A 137 -11.16 8.72 2.28
CA LEU A 137 -11.35 7.28 2.27
C LEU A 137 -9.97 6.66 2.08
N SER A 138 -9.35 6.39 3.24
CA SER A 138 -8.40 5.34 3.59
C SER A 138 -7.93 4.43 2.45
N GLN A 139 -6.63 4.15 2.40
CA GLN A 139 -6.17 2.78 2.58
C GLN A 139 -4.93 2.83 3.48
N GLN A 140 -5.15 2.58 4.79
CA GLN A 140 -4.31 1.62 5.51
C GLN A 140 -3.93 0.55 4.51
N ASP A 141 -2.64 0.20 4.35
CA ASP A 141 -2.15 -0.84 3.45
C ASP A 141 -3.29 -1.79 3.19
N ALA A 142 -3.67 -2.02 1.94
CA ALA A 142 -4.52 -3.17 1.67
C ALA A 142 -3.70 -4.36 2.16
N LYS A 143 -3.78 -4.64 3.48
CA LYS A 143 -3.36 -5.85 4.14
C LYS A 143 -3.97 -6.85 3.22
N ASP A 144 -3.13 -7.65 2.63
CA ASP A 144 -3.55 -8.65 1.69
C ASP A 144 -4.86 -9.27 2.19
N LYS A 145 -5.94 -8.92 1.48
CA LYS A 145 -7.30 -9.37 1.82
C LYS A 145 -7.64 -10.60 1.01
N ILE A 146 -6.74 -11.03 0.12
CA ILE A 146 -6.89 -12.27 -0.61
C ILE A 146 -6.47 -13.36 0.39
N PRO A 147 -7.42 -14.17 0.88
CA PRO A 147 -7.02 -15.32 1.68
C PRO A 147 -6.09 -16.21 0.85
N PRO A 148 -5.08 -16.85 1.47
CA PRO A 148 -4.19 -17.75 0.74
C PRO A 148 -5.02 -18.83 0.04
N GLU A 149 -4.58 -19.27 -1.14
CA GLU A 149 -5.23 -20.39 -1.82
C GLU A 149 -5.22 -21.63 -0.90
N PRO A 150 -6.39 -22.15 -0.49
CA PRO A 150 -6.44 -23.26 0.42
C PRO A 150 -5.94 -24.52 -0.28
N GLY A 151 -5.08 -25.28 0.39
CA GLY A 151 -4.67 -26.59 -0.10
C GLY A 151 -5.80 -27.61 -0.01
N LYS A 152 -5.71 -28.64 -0.84
CA LYS A 152 -6.55 -29.84 -0.78
C LYS A 152 -5.89 -30.87 0.15
N LEU A 153 -6.56 -31.21 1.24
CA LEU A 153 -6.19 -32.31 2.12
C LEU A 153 -6.60 -33.64 1.50
N SER A 154 -5.73 -34.63 1.61
CA SER A 154 -5.96 -36.00 1.14
C SER A 154 -5.24 -37.00 2.05
N PHE A 155 -5.76 -38.22 2.11
CA PHE A 155 -5.06 -39.32 2.76
C PHE A 155 -4.11 -39.99 1.79
N GLN A 156 -2.92 -40.34 2.28
CA GLN A 156 -1.93 -41.12 1.56
C GLN A 156 -1.62 -42.38 2.34
N ASN A 157 -1.64 -43.52 1.62
CA ASN A 157 -1.46 -44.86 2.18
C ASN A 157 -2.55 -45.27 3.19
N LEU A 158 -3.72 -44.62 3.17
CA LEU A 158 -4.89 -45.10 3.88
C LEU A 158 -5.46 -46.30 3.12
N LEU A 159 -5.53 -47.44 3.79
CA LEU A 159 -6.27 -48.60 3.32
C LEU A 159 -7.72 -48.47 3.78
N ASP A 160 -8.65 -48.27 2.86
CA ASP A 160 -10.08 -48.38 3.15
C ASP A 160 -10.43 -49.87 3.35
N SER A 161 -10.73 -50.26 4.60
CA SER A 161 -11.05 -51.63 4.96
C SER A 161 -12.54 -51.85 5.23
N GLY A 162 -13.38 -50.85 5.01
CA GLY A 162 -14.84 -50.94 5.13
C GLY A 162 -15.44 -51.80 4.02
N GLU A 163 -16.70 -52.22 4.20
CA GLU A 163 -17.40 -52.98 3.15
C GLU A 163 -17.76 -52.10 1.94
N LEU A 164 -17.92 -50.78 2.13
CA LEU A 164 -18.31 -49.84 1.08
C LEU A 164 -17.16 -48.88 0.78
N THR A 165 -16.78 -48.76 -0.49
CA THR A 165 -15.62 -47.95 -0.93
C THR A 165 -15.84 -46.42 -0.88
N GLN A 166 -16.90 -45.95 -0.22
CA GLN A 166 -17.30 -44.53 -0.19
C GLN A 166 -17.81 -44.07 1.18
N ASP A 167 -17.88 -44.97 2.16
CA ASP A 167 -18.34 -44.62 3.52
C ASP A 167 -17.22 -44.07 4.41
N GLN A 168 -15.95 -44.17 3.95
CA GLN A 168 -14.76 -43.71 4.65
C GLN A 168 -14.55 -44.42 6.01
N ILE A 169 -15.07 -45.64 6.14
CA ILE A 169 -14.92 -46.47 7.34
C ILE A 169 -13.71 -47.39 7.17
N THR A 170 -12.75 -47.32 8.09
CA THR A 170 -11.56 -48.17 8.03
C THR A 170 -11.05 -48.55 9.42
N ASN A 171 -10.41 -49.73 9.50
CA ASN A 171 -9.62 -50.19 10.63
C ASN A 171 -8.12 -49.85 10.49
N ASP A 172 -7.73 -49.20 9.40
CA ASP A 172 -6.36 -48.72 9.20
C ASP A 172 -6.09 -47.51 10.11
N ASN A 173 -5.18 -47.71 11.06
CA ASN A 173 -4.77 -46.69 12.01
C ASN A 173 -3.40 -46.07 11.69
N LYS A 174 -2.84 -46.34 10.49
CA LYS A 174 -1.50 -45.88 10.07
C LYS A 174 -1.48 -45.38 8.65
N PHE A 175 -1.66 -44.07 8.50
CA PHE A 175 -1.68 -43.39 7.20
C PHE A 175 -1.03 -42.01 7.30
N ASN A 176 -0.90 -41.34 6.16
CA ASN A 176 -0.29 -40.01 6.09
C ASN A 176 -1.32 -38.99 5.61
N LEU A 177 -1.26 -37.79 6.18
CA LEU A 177 -1.94 -36.61 5.66
C LEU A 177 -1.08 -35.99 4.56
N LYS A 178 -1.72 -35.57 3.47
CA LYS A 178 -1.06 -34.85 2.38
C LYS A 178 -1.87 -33.63 2.00
N LEU A 179 -1.22 -32.47 2.09
CA LEU A 179 -1.73 -31.21 1.55
C LEU A 179 -1.08 -30.93 0.18
N SER A 180 -1.89 -30.50 -0.78
CA SER A 180 -1.41 -30.10 -2.11
C SER A 180 -2.19 -28.90 -2.64
N GLY A 181 -1.57 -28.10 -3.51
CA GLY A 181 -2.21 -26.94 -4.13
C GLY A 181 -2.35 -25.72 -3.21
N GLN A 182 -1.78 -25.75 -2.02
CA GLN A 182 -1.68 -24.57 -1.16
C GLN A 182 -0.73 -23.54 -1.76
N GLU A 183 -1.00 -22.27 -1.47
CA GLU A 183 -0.11 -21.18 -1.84
C GLU A 183 1.33 -21.42 -1.36
N LYS A 184 2.30 -21.08 -2.20
CA LYS A 184 3.71 -21.30 -1.91
C LYS A 184 4.14 -20.39 -0.75
N GLY A 185 4.65 -21.01 0.32
CA GLY A 185 5.16 -20.29 1.48
C GLY A 185 4.15 -20.16 2.63
N SER A 186 2.94 -20.73 2.50
CA SER A 186 2.00 -20.81 3.62
C SER A 186 2.56 -21.66 4.77
N SER A 187 2.34 -21.19 6.01
CA SER A 187 2.47 -22.01 7.21
C SER A 187 1.27 -22.93 7.34
N VAL A 188 1.50 -24.22 7.57
CA VAL A 188 0.44 -25.23 7.63
C VAL A 188 0.45 -25.90 9.00
N THR A 189 -0.72 -25.94 9.65
CA THR A 189 -0.97 -26.70 10.87
C THR A 189 -2.04 -27.74 10.58
N TYR A 190 -1.81 -28.99 11.00
CA TYR A 190 -2.80 -30.06 10.89
C TYR A 190 -3.54 -30.18 12.22
N LEU A 191 -4.87 -30.23 12.14
CA LEU A 191 -5.73 -30.42 13.30
C LEU A 191 -6.54 -31.71 13.11
N ILE A 192 -6.89 -32.32 14.23
CA ILE A 192 -7.79 -33.48 14.28
C ILE A 192 -8.86 -33.24 15.33
N SER A 193 -10.09 -33.65 15.03
CA SER A 193 -11.20 -33.67 15.99
C SER A 193 -11.68 -35.09 16.25
N THR A 194 -11.94 -35.43 17.52
CA THR A 194 -12.46 -36.74 17.95
C THR A 194 -13.85 -36.63 18.61
N ASP A 195 -14.49 -35.47 18.52
CA ASP A 195 -15.73 -35.16 19.22
C ASP A 195 -16.79 -34.53 18.30
N GLU A 196 -16.75 -34.93 17.02
CA GLU A 196 -17.64 -34.45 15.95
C GLU A 196 -17.42 -32.97 15.62
N GLY A 197 -16.18 -32.49 15.68
CA GLY A 197 -15.80 -31.13 15.29
C GLY A 197 -16.00 -30.09 16.39
N LYS A 198 -16.31 -30.50 17.62
CA LYS A 198 -16.53 -29.58 18.76
C LYS A 198 -15.21 -29.00 19.28
N THR A 199 -14.16 -29.82 19.32
CA THR A 199 -12.80 -29.41 19.66
C THR A 199 -11.78 -29.96 18.67
N TRP A 200 -10.66 -29.26 18.54
CA TRP A 200 -9.59 -29.55 17.58
C TRP A 200 -8.24 -29.50 18.29
N GLN A 201 -7.39 -30.48 18.02
CA GLN A 201 -6.04 -30.58 18.58
C GLN A 201 -5.01 -30.71 17.45
N GLU A 202 -3.80 -30.19 17.66
CA GLU A 202 -2.73 -30.34 16.68
C GLU A 202 -2.34 -31.80 16.49
N THR A 203 -2.10 -32.18 15.24
CA THR A 203 -1.61 -33.50 14.86
C THR A 203 -0.45 -33.38 13.88
N THR A 204 0.16 -34.50 13.52
CA THR A 204 1.30 -34.55 12.61
C THR A 204 0.91 -35.12 11.25
N LEU A 205 1.81 -35.04 10.26
CA LEU A 205 1.56 -35.65 8.95
C LEU A 205 1.38 -37.18 9.03
N ASN A 206 2.04 -37.83 9.99
CA ASN A 206 2.06 -39.28 10.11
C ASN A 206 1.08 -39.70 11.21
N GLN A 207 -0.10 -40.15 10.81
CA GLN A 207 -1.09 -40.71 11.73
C GLN A 207 -0.68 -42.14 12.09
N LYS A 208 -0.72 -42.46 13.37
CA LYS A 208 -0.41 -43.80 13.88
C LYS A 208 -1.17 -44.06 15.16
N ASP A 209 -1.51 -45.33 15.37
CA ASP A 209 -2.05 -45.83 16.64
C ASP A 209 -3.34 -45.06 17.08
N LEU A 210 -4.13 -44.60 16.11
CA LEU A 210 -5.44 -44.00 16.36
C LEU A 210 -6.39 -45.05 16.94
N ALA A 211 -7.17 -44.65 17.94
CA ALA A 211 -8.20 -45.50 18.55
C ALA A 211 -9.46 -45.56 17.69
N ASP A 212 -10.36 -46.51 17.96
CA ASP A 212 -11.65 -46.56 17.28
C ASP A 212 -12.47 -45.30 17.59
N GLY A 213 -13.01 -44.66 16.55
CA GLY A 213 -13.76 -43.41 16.70
C GLY A 213 -14.06 -42.72 15.38
N ILE A 214 -14.71 -41.56 15.49
CA ILE A 214 -14.99 -40.67 14.35
C ILE A 214 -13.98 -39.53 14.38
N TYR A 215 -13.33 -39.31 13.25
CA TYR A 215 -12.29 -38.30 13.08
C TYR A 215 -12.67 -37.30 11.99
N LEU A 216 -12.48 -36.01 12.27
CA LEU A 216 -12.61 -34.91 11.31
C LEU A 216 -11.31 -34.13 11.21
#